data_AF-A0A535SM76-F1
#
_entry.id   AF-A0A535SM76-F1
#
_cell.length_a   1.000
_cell.length_b   1.000
_cell.length_c   1.000
_cell.angle_alpha   90.00
_cell.angle_beta   90.00
_cell.angle_gamma   90.00
#
_symmetry.space_group_name_H-M   'P 1'
#
loop_
_entity.id
_entity.type
_entity.pdbx_description
1 polymer ?
#
loop_
_entity_poly.entity_id
_entity_poly.type
_entity_poly.pdbx_seq_one_letter_code
_entity_poly.pdbx_strand_id
1 'polypeptide(L)'
;MADISIRNVPDAIYAALKEQASLEGKGLETWLREQLTVFVSKPVIKRHYKLRATSEDGALAAIIRRDGQTVLNTAHCSPQQQQICEQAVDLVKRNEPGDREQAIARLRSAFEEVFELYPR
;
A
#
# COMPACT_ATOMS: atom_id res chain seq x y z
N MET A 1 -16.79 8.36 -17.19
CA MET A 1 -15.78 7.34 -16.82
C MET A 1 -14.50 7.67 -17.57
N ALA A 2 -13.33 7.41 -16.98
CA ALA A 2 -12.07 7.65 -17.68
C ALA A 2 -11.79 6.49 -18.64
N ASP A 3 -11.54 6.80 -19.91
CA ASP A 3 -11.16 5.81 -20.92
C ASP A 3 -9.64 5.73 -21.01
N ILE A 4 -9.11 4.50 -21.03
CA ILE A 4 -7.67 4.24 -21.11
C ILE A 4 -7.39 3.49 -22.40
N SER A 5 -6.46 4.02 -23.19
CA SER A 5 -5.94 3.33 -24.38
C SER A 5 -4.59 2.69 -24.06
N ILE A 6 -4.55 1.36 -24.06
CA ILE A 6 -3.29 0.60 -23.92
C ILE A 6 -2.78 0.28 -25.32
N ARG A 7 -1.62 0.85 -25.68
CA ARG A 7 -1.02 0.69 -27.01
C ARG A 7 0.16 -0.29 -26.95
N ASN A 8 0.54 -0.80 -28.12
CA ASN A 8 1.69 -1.71 -28.29
C ASN A 8 1.59 -3.00 -27.45
N VAL A 9 0.38 -3.52 -27.27
CA VAL A 9 0.19 -4.86 -26.68
C VAL A 9 0.64 -5.89 -27.73
N PRO A 10 1.60 -6.79 -27.44
CA PRO A 10 2.00 -7.82 -28.38
C PRO A 10 0.81 -8.71 -28.76
N ASP A 11 0.70 -9.08 -30.04
CA ASP A 11 -0.44 -9.85 -30.56
C ASP A 11 -0.68 -11.16 -29.79
N ALA A 12 0.40 -11.84 -29.39
CA ALA A 12 0.33 -13.05 -28.59
C ALA A 12 -0.33 -12.82 -27.22
N ILE A 13 -0.05 -11.67 -26.58
CA ILE A 13 -0.66 -11.30 -25.30
C ILE A 13 -2.13 -10.92 -25.53
N TYR A 14 -2.43 -10.16 -26.57
CA TYR A 14 -3.80 -9.79 -26.89
C TYR A 14 -4.69 -11.01 -27.17
N ALA A 15 -4.18 -11.99 -27.92
CA ALA A 15 -4.87 -13.24 -28.20
C ALA A 15 -5.13 -14.04 -26.91
N ALA A 16 -4.13 -14.18 -26.05
CA ALA A 16 -4.27 -14.87 -24.76
C ALA A 16 -5.31 -14.19 -23.86
N LEU A 17 -5.31 -12.85 -23.77
CA LEU A 17 -6.31 -12.11 -22.97
C LEU A 17 -7.73 -12.32 -23.51
N LYS A 18 -7.90 -12.33 -24.83
CA LYS A 18 -9.20 -12.57 -25.48
C LYS A 18 -9.70 -13.98 -25.22
N GLU A 19 -8.81 -14.97 -25.25
CA GLU A 19 -9.14 -16.36 -24.93
C GLU A 19 -9.61 -16.50 -23.47
N GLN A 20 -8.87 -15.91 -22.52
CA GLN A 20 -9.25 -15.91 -21.10
C GLN A 20 -10.62 -15.28 -20.86
N ALA A 21 -10.89 -14.12 -21.48
CA ALA A 21 -12.20 -13.48 -21.39
C ALA A 21 -13.32 -14.39 -21.95
N SER A 22 -13.05 -15.08 -23.07
CA SER A 22 -14.00 -16.00 -23.68
C SER A 22 -14.27 -17.24 -22.83
N LEU A 23 -13.27 -17.77 -22.12
CA LEU A 23 -13.44 -18.90 -21.20
C LEU A 23 -14.37 -18.55 -20.03
N GLU A 24 -14.37 -17.29 -19.60
CA GLU A 24 -15.30 -16.78 -18.59
C GLU A 24 -16.65 -16.30 -19.17
N GLY A 25 -16.87 -16.45 -20.47
CA GLY A 25 -18.10 -16.01 -21.15
C GLY A 25 -18.29 -14.49 -21.19
N LYS A 26 -17.22 -13.71 -21.05
CA LYS A 26 -17.25 -12.25 -20.99
C LYS A 26 -16.61 -11.63 -22.24
N GLY A 27 -17.05 -10.41 -22.57
CA GLY A 27 -16.32 -9.57 -23.52
C GLY A 27 -14.96 -9.14 -22.95
N LEU A 28 -13.94 -9.01 -23.80
CA LEU A 28 -12.58 -8.67 -23.39
C LEU A 28 -12.52 -7.38 -22.55
N GLU A 29 -13.26 -6.34 -22.92
CA GLU A 29 -13.28 -5.07 -22.16
C GLU A 29 -13.86 -5.26 -20.76
N THR A 30 -15.02 -5.92 -20.64
CA THR A 30 -15.67 -6.20 -19.36
C THR A 30 -14.75 -7.02 -18.46
N TRP A 31 -14.15 -8.08 -19.02
CA TRP A 31 -13.22 -8.93 -18.29
C TRP A 31 -11.99 -8.14 -17.82
N LEU A 32 -11.35 -7.36 -18.70
CA LEU A 32 -10.21 -6.52 -18.31
C LEU A 32 -10.57 -5.51 -17.22
N ARG A 33 -11.76 -4.90 -17.29
CA ARG A 33 -12.23 -3.95 -16.28
C ARG A 33 -12.39 -4.61 -14.92
N GLU A 34 -12.97 -5.79 -14.86
CA GLU A 34 -13.10 -6.57 -13.63
C GLU A 34 -11.72 -6.97 -13.08
N GLN A 35 -10.85 -7.51 -13.93
CA GLN A 35 -9.49 -7.89 -13.53
C GLN A 35 -8.70 -6.70 -13.00
N LEU A 36 -8.71 -5.56 -13.70
CA LEU A 36 -8.05 -4.34 -13.25
C LEU A 36 -8.64 -3.85 -11.92
N THR A 37 -9.95 -3.94 -11.73
CA THR A 37 -10.59 -3.59 -10.45
C THR A 37 -10.08 -4.48 -9.32
N VAL A 38 -9.95 -5.78 -9.57
CA VAL A 38 -9.37 -6.75 -8.62
C VAL A 38 -7.88 -6.48 -8.37
N PHE A 39 -7.12 -6.07 -9.39
CA PHE A 39 -5.70 -5.75 -9.21
C PHE A 39 -5.49 -4.44 -8.46
N VAL A 40 -6.35 -3.44 -8.66
CA VAL A 40 -6.30 -2.18 -7.92
C VAL A 40 -6.71 -2.36 -6.47
N SER A 41 -7.60 -3.31 -6.16
CA SER A 41 -7.96 -3.63 -4.78
C SER A 41 -6.92 -4.49 -4.05
N LYS A 42 -5.92 -5.04 -4.76
CA LYS A 42 -4.82 -5.76 -4.11
C LYS A 42 -3.90 -4.79 -3.40
N PRO A 43 -3.61 -5.02 -2.11
CA PRO A 43 -2.70 -4.16 -1.38
C PRO A 43 -1.30 -4.16 -2.01
N VAL A 44 -0.72 -2.98 -2.19
CA VAL A 44 0.57 -2.82 -2.85
C VAL A 44 1.69 -3.03 -1.85
N ILE A 45 2.48 -4.09 -2.06
CA ILE A 45 3.70 -4.33 -1.30
C ILE A 45 4.79 -3.36 -1.76
N LYS A 46 5.12 -2.36 -0.93
CA LYS A 46 6.21 -1.42 -1.20
C LYS A 46 7.50 -1.84 -0.50
N ARG A 47 8.62 -1.74 -1.21
CA ARG A 47 9.95 -2.03 -0.65
C ARG A 47 10.57 -0.82 0.06
N HIS A 48 10.19 0.39 -0.35
CA HIS A 48 10.77 1.64 0.14
C HIS A 48 9.67 2.66 0.43
N TYR A 49 9.55 3.05 1.69
CA TYR A 49 8.65 4.12 2.12
C TYR A 49 8.99 4.57 3.54
N LYS A 50 8.50 5.75 3.91
CA LYS A 50 8.56 6.29 5.26
C LYS A 50 7.15 6.66 5.69
N LEU A 51 6.67 6.10 6.80
CA LEU A 51 5.47 6.58 7.49
C LEU A 51 5.92 7.62 8.51
N ARG A 52 5.36 8.82 8.43
CA ARG A 52 5.57 9.88 9.42
C ARG A 52 4.24 10.15 10.10
N ALA A 53 4.23 10.16 11.42
CA ALA A 53 3.07 10.47 12.23
C ALA A 53 3.41 11.61 13.20
N THR A 54 2.48 12.55 13.37
CA THR A 54 2.63 13.72 14.22
C THR A 54 1.36 13.98 15.00
N SER A 55 1.51 14.44 16.25
CA SER A 55 0.40 14.81 17.12
C SER A 55 0.49 16.26 17.58
N GLU A 56 -0.64 16.85 17.96
CA GLU A 56 -0.72 18.25 18.41
C GLU A 56 0.05 18.49 19.72
N ASP A 57 0.21 17.44 20.54
CA ASP A 57 1.01 17.44 21.77
C ASP A 57 2.53 17.48 21.51
N GLY A 58 2.94 17.45 20.24
CA GLY A 58 4.34 17.45 19.82
C GLY A 58 4.96 16.05 19.70
N ALA A 59 4.19 14.96 19.89
CA ALA A 59 4.68 13.61 19.65
C ALA A 59 4.95 13.38 18.16
N LEU A 60 6.10 12.79 17.85
CA LEU A 60 6.54 12.49 16.50
C LEU A 60 6.95 11.03 16.41
N ALA A 61 6.49 10.34 15.37
CA ALA A 61 6.94 9.00 15.03
C ALA A 61 7.29 8.89 13.55
N ALA A 62 8.32 8.12 13.24
CA ALA A 62 8.71 7.79 11.89
C ALA A 62 9.10 6.31 11.77
N ILE A 63 8.42 5.60 10.88
CA ILE A 63 8.75 4.21 10.52
C ILE A 63 9.29 4.22 9.10
N ILE A 64 10.56 3.85 8.93
CA ILE A 64 11.24 3.84 7.64
C ILE A 64 11.46 2.38 7.22
N ARG A 65 10.95 2.01 6.04
CA ARG A 65 11.28 0.74 5.39
C ARG A 65 12.23 0.97 4.23
N ARG A 66 13.35 0.24 4.22
CA ARG A 66 14.36 0.20 3.15
C ARG A 66 14.81 -1.24 2.96
N ASP A 67 14.46 -1.87 1.85
CA ASP A 67 14.89 -3.22 1.44
C ASP A 67 15.24 -4.18 2.60
N GLY A 68 14.21 -4.64 3.32
CA GLY A 68 14.36 -5.62 4.40
C GLY A 68 14.80 -5.04 5.76
N GLN A 69 15.15 -3.76 5.83
CA GLN A 69 15.35 -3.03 7.08
C GLN A 69 14.13 -2.16 7.42
N THR A 70 13.78 -2.16 8.71
CA THR A 70 12.77 -1.27 9.28
C THR A 70 13.37 -0.53 10.46
N VAL A 71 13.30 0.80 10.44
CA VAL A 71 13.78 1.67 11.52
C VAL A 71 12.60 2.44 12.10
N LEU A 72 12.50 2.45 13.43
CA LEU A 72 11.56 3.27 14.18
C LEU A 72 12.31 4.42 14.85
N ASN A 73 11.82 5.64 14.65
CA ASN A 73 12.24 6.81 15.42
C ASN A 73 11.00 7.41 16.09
N THR A 74 11.07 7.63 17.39
CA THR A 74 10.01 8.29 18.17
C THR A 74 10.59 9.46 18.96
N ALA A 75 9.82 10.52 19.13
CA ALA A 75 10.15 11.66 19.98
C ALA A 75 8.88 12.13 20.69
N HIS A 76 8.99 12.42 21.99
CA HIS A 76 7.90 12.91 22.83
C HIS A 76 6.63 12.04 22.88
N CYS A 77 6.71 10.78 22.42
CA CYS A 77 5.58 9.85 22.46
C CYS A 77 5.30 9.36 23.89
N SER A 78 4.02 9.37 24.26
CA SER A 78 3.52 8.66 25.44
C SER A 78 3.76 7.13 25.34
N PRO A 79 3.71 6.39 26.46
CA PRO A 79 3.85 4.94 26.44
C PRO A 79 2.84 4.23 25.51
N GLN A 80 1.61 4.74 25.45
CA GLN A 80 0.57 4.20 24.56
C GLN A 80 0.90 4.43 23.08
N GLN A 81 1.38 5.63 22.72
CA GLN A 81 1.82 5.94 21.36
C GLN A 81 3.04 5.09 20.97
N GLN A 82 3.98 4.86 21.89
CA GLN A 82 5.13 3.99 21.66
C GLN A 82 4.70 2.55 21.34
N GLN A 83 3.78 1.99 22.13
CA GLN A 83 3.26 0.64 21.89
C GLN A 83 2.56 0.53 20.53
N ILE A 84 1.79 1.54 20.12
CA ILE A 84 1.15 1.56 18.80
C ILE A 84 2.18 1.65 17.68
N CYS A 85 3.25 2.43 17.87
CA CYS A 85 4.36 2.50 16.92
C CYS A 85 5.05 1.14 16.75
N GLU A 86 5.30 0.41 17.85
CA GLU A 86 5.90 -0.93 17.81
C GLU A 86 5.02 -1.92 17.04
N GLN A 87 3.70 -1.93 17.29
CA GLN A 87 2.76 -2.76 16.54
C GLN A 87 2.73 -2.40 15.04
N ALA A 88 2.81 -1.11 14.71
CA ALA A 88 2.89 -0.66 13.32
C ALA A 88 4.22 -1.08 12.67
N VAL A 89 5.33 -1.10 13.42
CA VAL A 89 6.63 -1.60 12.95
C VAL A 89 6.57 -3.08 12.59
N ASP A 90 5.88 -3.90 13.37
CA ASP A 90 5.76 -5.34 13.09
C ASP A 90 5.01 -5.61 11.78
N LEU A 91 3.93 -4.86 11.51
CA LEU A 91 3.25 -4.88 10.22
C LEU A 91 4.19 -4.45 9.09
N VAL A 92 4.92 -3.35 9.27
CA VAL A 92 5.87 -2.85 8.26
C VAL A 92 7.03 -3.82 8.02
N LYS A 93 7.48 -4.58 9.04
CA LYS A 93 8.49 -5.63 8.91
C LYS A 93 7.96 -6.80 8.08
N ARG A 94 6.78 -7.31 8.43
CA ARG A 94 6.10 -8.43 7.74
C ARG A 94 5.86 -8.12 6.27
N ASN A 95 5.31 -6.93 5.98
CA ASN A 95 5.17 -6.38 4.63
C ASN A 95 4.37 -7.31 3.69
N GLU A 96 3.33 -7.93 4.22
CA GLU A 96 2.32 -8.67 3.46
C GLU A 96 1.29 -7.72 2.84
N PRO A 97 0.48 -8.19 1.87
CA PRO A 97 -0.60 -7.38 1.33
C PRO A 97 -1.54 -6.88 2.45
N GLY A 98 -1.60 -5.56 2.62
CA GLY A 98 -2.52 -4.86 3.53
C GLY A 98 -1.85 -4.37 4.80
N ASP A 99 -0.60 -4.76 5.05
CA ASP A 99 0.13 -4.39 6.26
C ASP A 99 0.44 -2.91 6.31
N ARG A 100 0.77 -2.32 5.15
CA ARG A 100 1.04 -0.89 5.03
C ARG A 100 -0.19 -0.07 5.43
N GLU A 101 -1.35 -0.43 4.89
CA GLU A 101 -2.63 0.22 5.18
C GLU A 101 -3.03 0.03 6.65
N GLN A 102 -2.84 -1.18 7.21
CA GLN A 102 -3.07 -1.44 8.62
C GLN A 102 -2.13 -0.67 9.54
N ALA A 103 -0.85 -0.54 9.18
CA ALA A 103 0.12 0.25 9.94
C ALA A 103 -0.28 1.73 9.95
N ILE A 104 -0.69 2.28 8.81
CA ILE A 104 -1.23 3.64 8.71
C ILE A 104 -2.48 3.80 9.58
N ALA A 105 -3.41 2.85 9.54
CA ALA A 105 -4.63 2.89 10.35
C ALA A 105 -4.32 2.86 11.85
N ARG A 106 -3.36 2.04 12.29
CA ARG A 106 -2.90 2.02 13.69
C ARG A 106 -2.24 3.34 14.10
N LEU A 107 -1.39 3.91 13.26
CA LEU A 107 -0.81 5.22 13.56
C LEU A 107 -1.91 6.29 13.69
N ARG A 108 -2.92 6.29 12.79
CA ARG A 108 -4.04 7.24 12.84
C ARG A 108 -4.94 7.09 14.07
N SER A 109 -4.89 5.97 14.79
CA SER A 109 -5.63 5.86 16.06
C SER A 109 -4.92 6.53 17.24
N ALA A 110 -3.66 6.97 17.08
CA ALA A 110 -2.86 7.59 18.12
C ALA A 110 -2.18 8.91 17.73
N PHE A 111 -2.24 9.28 16.46
CA PHE A 111 -1.67 10.49 15.89
C PHE A 111 -2.68 11.11 14.94
N GLU A 112 -2.80 12.43 15.00
CA GLU A 112 -3.74 13.24 14.22
C GLU A 112 -3.37 13.24 12.75
N GLU A 113 -2.07 13.36 12.44
CA GLU A 113 -1.57 13.38 11.08
C GLU A 113 -0.66 12.19 10.79
N VAL A 114 -0.93 11.48 9.70
CA VAL A 114 -0.10 10.36 9.22
C VAL A 114 0.08 10.44 7.72
N PHE A 115 1.34 10.52 7.29
CA PHE A 115 1.73 10.65 5.88
C PHE A 115 2.69 9.54 5.47
N GLU A 116 2.51 9.05 4.24
CA GLU A 116 3.51 8.25 3.55
C GLU A 116 4.38 9.14 2.68
N LEU A 117 5.69 9.01 2.83
CA LEU A 117 6.71 9.73 2.08
C LEU A 117 7.66 8.74 1.40
N TYR A 118 8.22 9.14 0.27
CA TYR A 118 9.36 8.42 -0.31
C TYR A 118 10.63 8.83 0.45
N PRO A 119 11.39 7.89 1.03
CA PRO A 119 12.63 8.21 1.69
C PRO A 119 13.60 8.76 0.64
N ARG A 120 14.10 9.99 0.87
CA ARG A 120 15.27 10.50 0.15
C ARG A 120 16.51 9.69 0.55
#